data_AF-A0A2P8HTK0-F1
#
_entry.id   AF-A0A2P8HTK0-F1
#
_cell.length_a   1.000
_cell.length_b   1.000
_cell.length_c   1.000
_cell.angle_alpha   90.00
_cell.angle_beta   90.00
_cell.angle_gamma   90.00
#
_symmetry.space_group_name_H-M   'P 1'
#
loop_
_entity.id
_entity.type
_entity.pdbx_description
1 polymer ?
#
loop_
_entity_poly.entity_id
_entity_poly.type
_entity_poly.pdbx_seq_one_letter_code
_entity_poly.pdbx_strand_id
1 'polypeptide(L)'
;MKLHRTLHHPDGGRSLADYEIRDDRIYTTVHHASGSSALPWFEIRENKVYPTDHHPEGRSAFPWFEINGNNITPSVHHPKGSDGMPWYQIQ
;
A
#
# COMPACT_ATOMS: atom_id res chain seq x y z
N MET A 1 -3.21 11.42 -4.47
CA MET A 1 -2.86 11.37 -3.03
C MET A 1 -1.61 10.52 -2.87
N LYS A 2 -0.81 10.68 -1.81
CA LYS A 2 0.45 9.95 -1.63
C LYS A 2 0.44 9.09 -0.36
N LEU A 3 1.14 7.96 -0.39
CA LEU A 3 1.29 7.05 0.75
C LEU A 3 2.70 7.16 1.31
N HIS A 4 2.77 7.50 2.59
CA HIS A 4 4.02 7.64 3.34
C HIS A 4 4.10 6.57 4.41
N ARG A 5 5.28 5.96 4.58
CA ARG A 5 5.50 4.97 5.63
C ARG A 5 5.42 5.61 7.01
N THR A 6 4.62 5.02 7.88
CA THR A 6 4.61 5.37 9.30
C THR A 6 5.80 4.71 10.02
N LEU A 7 6.04 5.08 11.27
CA LEU A 7 7.04 4.41 12.13
C LEU A 7 6.71 2.93 12.40
N HIS A 8 5.47 2.49 12.17
CA HIS A 8 5.03 1.10 12.37
C HIS A 8 5.24 0.23 11.13
N HIS A 9 5.62 0.80 10.00
CA HIS A 9 5.98 0.01 8.82
C HIS A 9 7.16 -0.92 9.15
N PRO A 10 7.18 -2.20 8.73
CA PRO A 10 8.25 -3.16 9.06
C PRO A 10 9.63 -2.71 8.60
N ASP A 11 9.69 -1.94 7.52
CA ASP A 11 10.94 -1.36 6.98
C ASP A 11 11.26 0.05 7.56
N GLY A 12 10.55 0.49 8.59
CA GLY A 12 10.68 1.80 9.24
C GLY A 12 9.93 2.94 8.54
N GLY A 13 9.75 4.06 9.24
CA GLY A 13 9.05 5.25 8.74
C GLY A 13 9.89 6.13 7.82
N ARG A 14 9.21 6.86 6.92
CA ARG A 14 9.88 7.71 5.92
C ARG A 14 8.99 8.87 5.48
N SER A 15 9.60 10.03 5.25
CA SER A 15 8.93 11.24 4.76
C SER A 15 8.66 11.27 3.26
N LEU A 16 9.42 10.52 2.45
CA LEU A 16 9.18 10.40 1.01
C LEU A 16 8.08 9.36 0.75
N ALA A 17 7.18 9.68 -0.18
CA ALA A 17 6.07 8.80 -0.54
C ALA A 17 6.56 7.58 -1.30
N ASP A 18 6.21 6.39 -0.84
CA ASP A 18 6.53 5.14 -1.54
C ASP A 18 5.50 4.83 -2.63
N TYR A 19 4.25 5.28 -2.44
CA TYR A 19 3.20 5.12 -3.45
C TYR A 19 2.41 6.40 -3.71
N GLU A 20 1.73 6.40 -4.85
CA GLU A 20 0.77 7.42 -5.26
C GLU A 20 -0.56 6.75 -5.64
N ILE A 21 -1.66 7.28 -5.10
CA ILE A 21 -3.02 6.95 -5.51
C ILE A 21 -3.41 7.87 -6.67
N ARG A 22 -3.81 7.26 -7.79
CA ARG A 22 -4.44 7.89 -8.95
C ARG A 22 -5.74 7.15 -9.24
N ASP A 23 -6.87 7.84 -9.12
CA ASP A 23 -8.21 7.24 -9.08
C ASP A 23 -8.24 6.13 -8.00
N ASP A 24 -8.70 4.94 -8.33
CA ASP A 24 -8.73 3.77 -7.43
C ASP A 24 -7.51 2.86 -7.59
N ARG A 25 -6.36 3.40 -8.00
CA ARG A 25 -5.15 2.61 -8.28
C ARG A 25 -3.92 3.18 -7.60
N ILE A 26 -3.07 2.28 -7.09
CA ILE A 26 -1.87 2.62 -6.33
C ILE A 26 -0.63 2.21 -7.14
N TYR A 27 0.23 3.18 -7.41
CA TYR A 27 1.45 3.04 -8.20
C TYR A 27 2.66 3.30 -7.31
N THR A 28 3.77 2.59 -7.54
CA THR A 28 5.03 2.91 -6.87
C THR A 28 5.60 4.22 -7.42
N THR A 29 6.12 5.07 -6.53
CA THR A 29 6.84 6.28 -6.93
C THR A 29 8.31 5.98 -7.22
N VAL A 30 9.07 6.98 -7.67
CA VAL A 30 10.53 6.90 -7.81
C VAL A 30 11.26 6.66 -6.48
N HIS A 31 10.58 6.89 -5.33
CA HIS A 31 11.17 6.70 -4.02
C HIS A 31 10.92 5.29 -3.46
N HIS A 32 10.00 4.52 -4.03
CA HIS A 32 9.79 3.13 -3.65
C HIS A 32 11.08 2.32 -3.82
N ALA A 33 11.32 1.33 -2.95
CA ALA A 33 12.54 0.51 -3.00
C ALA A 33 12.74 -0.23 -4.34
N SER A 34 11.65 -0.62 -4.99
CA SER A 34 11.66 -1.24 -6.32
C SER A 34 11.60 -0.24 -7.49
N GLY A 35 11.69 1.07 -7.21
CA GLY A 35 11.52 2.13 -8.20
C GLY A 35 10.07 2.34 -8.65
N SER A 36 9.88 3.25 -9.61
CA SER A 36 8.56 3.63 -10.13
C SER A 36 8.03 2.61 -11.15
N SER A 37 6.74 2.32 -11.07
CA SER A 37 6.02 1.45 -12.00
C SER A 37 4.98 2.24 -12.80
N ALA A 38 4.90 1.96 -14.10
CA ALA A 38 3.83 2.48 -14.96
C ALA A 38 2.49 1.77 -14.74
N LEU A 39 2.53 0.56 -14.19
CA LEU A 39 1.36 -0.27 -13.90
C LEU A 39 1.06 -0.28 -12.39
N PRO A 40 -0.23 -0.31 -12.00
CA PRO A 40 -0.64 -0.23 -10.61
C PRO A 40 -0.31 -1.51 -9.87
N TRP A 41 0.33 -1.40 -8.71
CA TRP A 41 0.61 -2.54 -7.84
C TRP A 41 -0.60 -2.94 -7.02
N PHE A 42 -1.45 -1.97 -6.67
CA PHE A 42 -2.69 -2.24 -5.98
C PHE A 42 -3.86 -1.51 -6.63
N GLU A 43 -5.05 -2.04 -6.38
CA GLU A 43 -6.33 -1.40 -6.65
C GLU A 43 -7.08 -1.20 -5.34
N ILE A 44 -7.82 -0.10 -5.25
CA ILE A 44 -8.71 0.21 -4.14
C ILE A 44 -10.11 -0.23 -4.56
N ARG A 45 -10.79 -0.96 -3.68
CA ARG A 45 -12.19 -1.34 -3.84
C ARG A 45 -12.89 -1.04 -2.52
N GLU A 46 -13.76 -0.03 -2.53
CA GLU A 46 -14.31 0.55 -1.31
C GLU A 46 -13.17 1.01 -0.38
N ASN A 47 -13.07 0.44 0.82
CA ASN A 47 -12.03 0.76 1.81
C ASN A 47 -10.94 -0.32 1.90
N LYS A 48 -10.75 -1.12 0.83
CA LYS A 48 -9.86 -2.27 0.82
C LYS A 48 -8.87 -2.18 -0.33
N VAL A 49 -7.63 -2.58 -0.08
CA VAL A 49 -6.53 -2.52 -1.05
C VAL A 49 -6.12 -3.92 -1.44
N TYR A 50 -6.22 -4.23 -2.73
CA TYR A 50 -5.93 -5.55 -3.30
C TYR A 50 -4.71 -5.47 -4.21
N PRO A 51 -3.76 -6.42 -4.14
CA PRO A 51 -2.68 -6.48 -5.11
C PRO A 51 -3.24 -6.88 -6.47
N THR A 52 -2.74 -6.24 -7.52
CA THR A 52 -3.10 -6.56 -8.92
C THR A 52 -2.19 -7.66 -9.46
N ASP A 53 -2.43 -8.11 -10.70
CA ASP A 53 -1.52 -9.02 -11.42
C ASP A 53 -0.13 -8.40 -11.72
N HIS A 54 0.04 -7.08 -11.51
CA HIS A 54 1.31 -6.37 -11.69
C HIS A 54 2.10 -6.17 -10.39
N HIS A 55 1.53 -6.57 -9.25
CA HIS A 55 2.28 -6.63 -8.00
C HIS A 55 3.38 -7.71 -8.12
N PRO A 56 4.61 -7.50 -7.63
CA PRO A 56 5.71 -8.47 -7.75
C PRO A 56 5.44 -9.83 -7.09
N GLU A 57 4.56 -9.85 -6.09
CA GLU A 57 4.10 -11.08 -5.43
C GLU A 57 2.80 -11.65 -6.04
N GLY A 58 2.31 -11.06 -7.13
CA GLY A 58 1.10 -11.46 -7.83
C GLY A 58 -0.20 -10.98 -7.17
N ARG A 59 -1.31 -11.35 -7.80
CA ARG A 59 -2.67 -10.99 -7.38
C ARG A 59 -3.17 -11.84 -6.21
N SER A 60 -4.06 -11.25 -5.43
CA SER A 60 -4.79 -11.91 -4.33
C SER A 60 -6.29 -11.71 -4.45
N ALA A 61 -7.06 -12.73 -4.07
CA ALA A 61 -8.52 -12.61 -3.90
C ALA A 61 -8.92 -11.88 -2.61
N PHE A 62 -7.99 -11.76 -1.65
CA PHE A 62 -8.17 -11.10 -0.38
C PHE A 62 -7.43 -9.75 -0.33
N PRO A 63 -7.98 -8.74 0.37
CA PRO A 63 -7.32 -7.46 0.50
C PRO A 63 -6.08 -7.60 1.35
N TRP A 64 -5.01 -6.89 0.99
CA TRP A 64 -3.78 -6.85 1.78
C TRP A 64 -3.78 -5.70 2.78
N PHE A 65 -4.52 -4.64 2.50
CA PHE A 65 -4.70 -3.54 3.43
C PHE A 65 -6.14 -3.08 3.50
N GLU A 66 -6.45 -2.38 4.59
CA GLU A 66 -7.70 -1.68 4.82
C GLU A 66 -7.43 -0.19 5.05
N ILE A 67 -8.30 0.65 4.51
CA ILE A 67 -8.23 2.10 4.60
C ILE A 67 -9.22 2.57 5.67
N ASN A 68 -8.72 3.25 6.70
CA ASN A 68 -9.50 3.82 7.79
C ASN A 68 -9.13 5.30 7.96
N GLY A 69 -9.94 6.19 7.39
CA GLY A 69 -9.57 7.60 7.26
C GLY A 69 -8.31 7.74 6.40
N ASN A 70 -7.26 8.36 6.95
CA ASN A 70 -5.98 8.48 6.26
C ASN A 70 -5.03 7.32 6.54
N ASN A 71 -5.41 6.34 7.36
CA ASN A 71 -4.55 5.24 7.74
C ASN A 71 -4.77 4.03 6.83
N ILE A 72 -3.67 3.38 6.45
CA ILE A 72 -3.68 2.11 5.70
C ILE A 72 -3.01 1.06 6.57
N THR A 73 -3.81 0.11 7.04
CA THR A 73 -3.41 -0.93 7.99
C THR A 73 -3.37 -2.28 7.27
N PRO A 74 -2.35 -3.12 7.48
CA PRO A 74 -2.33 -4.46 6.90
C PRO A 74 -3.53 -5.27 7.39
N SER A 75 -4.18 -5.99 6.49
CA SER A 75 -5.24 -6.93 6.83
C SER A 75 -4.64 -8.24 7.36
N VAL A 76 -5.48 -9.11 7.92
CA VAL A 76 -5.09 -10.48 8.30
C VAL A 76 -4.58 -11.34 7.12
N HIS A 77 -4.83 -10.92 5.88
CA HIS A 77 -4.41 -11.62 4.66
C HIS A 77 -3.12 -11.04 4.04
N HIS A 78 -2.53 -10.00 4.65
CA HIS A 78 -1.25 -9.48 4.19
C HIS A 78 -0.16 -10.56 4.35
N PRO A 79 0.73 -10.77 3.36
CA PRO A 79 1.73 -11.86 3.36
C PRO A 79 2.74 -11.78 4.52
N LYS A 80 2.98 -10.56 5.02
CA LYS A 80 3.81 -10.29 6.20
C LYS A 80 3.03 -10.29 7.54
N GLY A 81 1.75 -10.67 7.52
CA GLY A 81 0.85 -10.58 8.68
C GLY A 81 0.36 -9.16 8.96
N SER A 82 -0.38 -9.01 10.07
CA SER A 82 -0.91 -7.73 10.55
C SER A 82 -0.64 -7.59 12.05
N ASP A 83 -0.14 -6.42 12.44
CA ASP A 83 0.05 -5.99 13.84
C ASP A 83 -1.05 -5.01 14.30
N GLY A 84 -2.04 -4.75 13.44
CA GLY A 84 -3.12 -3.79 13.68
C GLY A 84 -2.71 -2.31 13.60
N MET A 85 -1.44 -2.02 13.32
CA MET A 85 -0.93 -0.65 13.25
C MET A 85 -0.87 -0.16 11.79
N PRO A 86 -1.10 1.14 11.53
CA PRO A 86 -1.08 1.65 10.17
C PRO A 86 0.34 1.62 9.61
N TRP A 87 0.54 0.97 8.47
CA TRP A 87 1.84 0.90 7.79
C TRP A 87 2.07 2.10 6.87
N TYR A 88 0.98 2.62 6.30
CA TYR A 88 1.02 3.83 5.50
C TYR A 88 -0.01 4.85 5.97
N GLN A 89 0.29 6.12 5.70
CA GLN A 89 -0.65 7.22 5.83
C GLN A 89 -0.84 7.92 4.48
N ILE A 90 -2.09 8.25 4.17
CA ILE A 90 -2.50 9.04 3.02
C ILE A 90 -2.28 10.51 3.34
N GLN A 91 -1.53 11.20 2.48
CA GLN A 91 -1.21 12.63 2.56
C GLN A 91 -1.39 13.32 1.20
#